data_AF-A0A8D8QR85-F1
#
_entry.id   AF-A0A8D8QR85-F1
#
_cell.length_a   1.000
_cell.length_b   1.000
_cell.length_c   1.000
_cell.angle_alpha   90.00
_cell.angle_beta   90.00
_cell.angle_gamma   90.00
#
_symmetry.space_group_name_H-M   'P 1'
#
loop_
_entity.id
_entity.type
_entity.pdbx_description
1 polymer ?
#
loop_
_entity_poly.entity_id
_entity_poly.type
_entity_poly.pdbx_seq_one_letter_code
_entity_poly.pdbx_strand_id
1 'polypeptide(L)'
;MRKKCVLCNKTGECIQCTYCEMNICLTCADISTFEANLLKKQKNNLKYECTSCCEKEASKSKSSDGVSQLAEVVKNLQQQIQLLQQSIESMKNNRENDPSDKSSYDMDTIINEMSERNKREKNIIIYDVPECNSDNQVEISNYDKSKFKDIVVQLKVKPIDPRKIIRLGKPDQSNPQKPRPLLVTLSTKGEAIAMLKNAREKHLGIKHDLTPFQRDKLKDLQSKLQEKMGKGDNQWKIKYVRGTPQLIKINSEPNLTR
;
A
#
# COMPACT_ATOMS: atom_id res chain seq x y z
N MET A 1 40.37 -76.59 -18.31
CA MET A 1 40.75 -76.72 -16.88
C MET A 1 39.50 -76.64 -16.03
N ARG A 2 39.21 -77.65 -15.20
CA ARG A 2 38.09 -77.62 -14.26
C ARG A 2 38.45 -76.69 -13.10
N LYS A 3 37.65 -75.66 -12.85
CA LYS A 3 37.86 -74.69 -11.77
C LYS A 3 37.07 -75.12 -10.52
N LYS A 4 37.53 -74.70 -9.33
CA LYS A 4 36.87 -74.99 -8.05
C LYS A 4 35.88 -73.87 -7.72
N CYS A 5 34.65 -74.25 -7.36
CA CYS A 5 33.63 -73.29 -6.93
C CYS A 5 33.98 -72.71 -5.56
N VAL A 6 33.92 -71.38 -5.42
CA VAL A 6 34.18 -70.70 -4.14
C VAL A 6 33.08 -70.98 -3.09
N LEU A 7 31.84 -71.21 -3.52
CA LEU A 7 30.70 -71.39 -2.61
C LEU A 7 30.55 -72.83 -2.08
N CYS A 8 30.84 -73.84 -2.90
CA CYS A 8 30.62 -75.24 -2.51
C CYS A 8 31.87 -76.12 -2.60
N ASN A 9 33.04 -75.56 -2.94
CA ASN A 9 34.33 -76.25 -3.07
C ASN A 9 34.36 -77.43 -4.08
N LYS A 10 33.30 -77.65 -4.86
CA LYS A 10 33.24 -78.69 -5.90
C LYS A 10 33.99 -78.26 -7.15
N THR A 11 34.61 -79.22 -7.84
CA THR A 11 35.27 -79.02 -9.14
C THR A 11 34.29 -79.35 -10.27
N GLY A 12 34.09 -78.43 -11.21
CA GLY A 12 33.09 -78.61 -12.26
C GLY A 12 33.02 -77.45 -13.25
N GLU A 13 31.95 -77.40 -14.03
CA GLU A 13 31.66 -76.25 -14.88
C GLU A 13 31.36 -75.03 -14.01
N CYS A 14 32.17 -73.99 -14.18
CA CYS A 14 32.04 -72.74 -13.45
C CYS A 14 31.95 -71.57 -14.41
N ILE A 15 31.30 -70.51 -13.94
CA ILE A 15 31.32 -69.18 -14.53
C ILE A 15 32.12 -68.24 -13.63
N GLN A 16 32.83 -67.29 -14.23
CA GLN A 16 33.64 -66.33 -13.51
C GLN A 16 32.88 -65.01 -13.38
N CYS A 17 32.71 -64.52 -12.16
CA CYS A 17 32.13 -63.19 -11.93
C CYS A 17 33.04 -62.13 -12.54
N THR A 18 32.46 -61.19 -13.29
CA THR A 18 33.22 -60.12 -13.96
C THR A 18 33.82 -59.12 -12.98
N TYR A 19 33.27 -59.00 -11.77
CA TYR A 19 33.67 -57.98 -10.79
C TYR A 19 34.65 -58.47 -9.73
N CYS A 20 34.49 -59.70 -9.25
CA CYS A 20 35.35 -60.26 -8.20
C CYS A 20 36.25 -61.40 -8.70
N GLU A 21 36.14 -61.76 -9.98
CA GLU A 21 36.92 -62.81 -10.64
C GLU A 21 36.81 -64.21 -10.02
N MET A 22 35.89 -64.40 -9.07
CA MET A 22 35.63 -65.67 -8.42
C MET A 22 34.89 -66.63 -9.35
N ASN A 23 35.23 -67.92 -9.24
CA ASN A 23 34.59 -68.98 -10.02
C ASN A 23 33.47 -69.62 -9.20
N ILE A 24 32.26 -69.63 -9.77
CA ILE A 24 31.06 -70.16 -9.15
C ILE A 24 30.52 -71.26 -10.05
N CYS A 25 30.22 -72.44 -9.49
CA CYS A 25 29.62 -73.51 -10.28
C CYS A 25 28.20 -73.12 -10.71
N LEU A 26 27.77 -73.64 -11.85
CA LEU A 26 26.49 -73.30 -12.46
C LEU A 26 25.30 -73.48 -11.50
N THR A 27 25.32 -74.52 -10.66
CA THR A 27 24.30 -74.77 -9.63
C THR A 27 24.29 -73.73 -8.51
N CYS A 28 25.45 -73.20 -8.09
CA CYS A 28 25.51 -72.16 -7.06
C CYS A 28 25.27 -70.76 -7.64
N ALA A 29 25.46 -70.60 -8.94
CA ALA A 29 25.13 -69.38 -9.67
C ALA A 29 23.65 -69.32 -10.09
N ASP A 30 22.91 -70.42 -9.95
CA ASP A 30 21.56 -70.63 -10.48
C ASP A 30 21.46 -70.33 -11.98
N ILE A 31 22.44 -70.83 -12.75
CA ILE A 31 22.56 -70.60 -14.19
C ILE A 31 22.56 -71.95 -14.90
N SER A 32 21.77 -72.07 -15.97
CA SER A 32 21.75 -73.24 -16.83
C SER A 32 23.02 -73.34 -17.70
N THR A 33 23.34 -74.55 -18.16
CA THR A 33 24.46 -74.77 -19.09
C THR A 33 24.31 -73.96 -20.39
N PHE A 34 23.07 -73.74 -20.85
CA PHE A 34 22.77 -72.92 -22.01
C PHE A 34 23.13 -71.44 -21.79
N GLU A 35 22.69 -70.85 -20.68
CA GLU A 35 22.98 -69.46 -20.31
C GLU A 35 24.48 -69.24 -20.09
N ALA A 36 25.16 -70.19 -19.44
CA ALA A 36 26.60 -70.15 -19.26
C ALA A 36 27.36 -70.18 -20.59
N ASN A 37 26.84 -70.90 -21.59
CA ASN A 37 27.41 -70.91 -22.94
C ASN A 37 27.14 -69.60 -23.70
N LEU A 38 25.97 -68.98 -23.48
CA LEU A 38 25.65 -67.67 -24.07
C LEU A 38 26.61 -66.58 -23.53
N LEU A 39 26.85 -66.60 -22.22
CA LEU A 39 27.79 -65.70 -21.54
C LEU A 39 29.25 -65.90 -22.00
N LYS A 40 29.64 -67.13 -22.39
CA LYS A 40 30.97 -67.43 -22.93
C LYS A 40 31.13 -67.09 -24.42
N LYS A 41 30.06 -67.18 -25.21
CA LYS A 41 30.09 -67.02 -26.68
C LYS A 41 29.94 -65.57 -27.14
N GLN A 42 29.24 -64.73 -26.41
CA GLN A 42 29.10 -63.32 -26.78
C GLN A 42 30.33 -62.51 -26.34
N LYS A 43 31.17 -62.12 -27.30
CA LYS A 43 32.28 -61.18 -27.11
C LYS A 43 31.71 -59.78 -26.78
N ASN A 44 31.51 -59.53 -25.48
CA ASN A 44 31.72 -58.24 -24.78
C ASN A 44 30.53 -57.51 -24.14
N ASN A 45 29.27 -57.95 -24.28
CA ASN A 45 28.15 -57.18 -23.71
C ASN A 45 27.37 -57.82 -22.54
N LEU A 46 27.55 -59.12 -22.29
CA LEU A 46 26.90 -59.76 -21.14
C LEU A 46 27.96 -60.06 -20.07
N LYS A 47 27.82 -59.38 -18.93
CA LYS A 47 28.66 -59.58 -17.75
C LYS A 47 27.90 -60.45 -16.76
N TYR A 48 28.57 -61.45 -16.20
CA TYR A 48 28.02 -62.22 -15.09
C TYR A 48 28.44 -61.57 -13.78
N GLU A 49 27.45 -61.25 -12.95
CA GLU A 49 27.65 -60.73 -11.61
C GLU A 49 27.19 -61.75 -10.57
N CYS A 50 28.03 -62.02 -9.57
CA CYS A 50 27.63 -62.89 -8.47
C CYS A 50 26.77 -62.15 -7.45
N THR A 51 25.95 -62.89 -6.70
CA THR A 51 25.09 -62.36 -5.64
C THR A 51 25.84 -61.47 -4.64
N SER A 52 27.05 -61.88 -4.23
CA SER A 52 27.87 -61.08 -3.31
C SER A 52 28.39 -59.75 -3.90
N CYS A 53 28.47 -59.63 -5.22
CA CYS A 53 28.78 -58.36 -5.89
C CYS A 53 27.52 -57.51 -6.06
N CYS A 54 26.40 -58.14 -6.42
CA CYS A 54 25.09 -57.49 -6.55
C CYS A 54 24.65 -56.82 -5.23
N GLU A 55 24.86 -57.49 -4.09
CA GLU A 55 24.57 -56.93 -2.76
C GLU A 55 25.48 -55.72 -2.42
N LYS A 56 26.72 -55.71 -2.92
CA LYS A 56 27.65 -54.59 -2.71
C LYS A 56 27.33 -53.38 -3.58
N GLU A 57 26.73 -53.58 -4.77
CA GLU A 57 26.20 -52.53 -5.63
C GLU A 57 24.90 -51.93 -5.06
N ALA A 58 24.00 -52.77 -4.54
CA ALA A 58 22.80 -52.31 -3.83
C ALA A 58 23.17 -51.41 -2.62
N SER A 59 24.28 -51.72 -1.96
CA SER A 59 24.87 -50.93 -0.86
C SER A 59 25.60 -49.65 -1.33
N LYS A 60 25.90 -49.51 -2.62
CA LYS A 60 26.65 -48.39 -3.24
C LYS A 60 25.79 -47.47 -4.10
N SER A 61 24.47 -47.70 -4.17
CA SER A 61 23.50 -46.76 -4.75
C SER A 61 23.55 -45.43 -4.00
N LYS A 62 24.41 -44.51 -4.44
CA LYS A 62 24.55 -43.11 -3.98
C LYS A 62 23.33 -42.24 -4.34
N SER A 63 22.12 -42.76 -4.16
CA SER A 63 20.88 -42.00 -4.29
C SER A 63 20.27 -41.61 -2.94
N SER A 64 20.76 -42.15 -1.81
CA SER A 64 20.22 -41.80 -0.48
C SER A 64 20.70 -40.43 0.03
N ASP A 65 21.93 -39.99 -0.29
CA ASP A 65 22.45 -38.68 0.15
C ASP A 65 21.72 -37.52 -0.54
N GLY A 66 21.51 -37.60 -1.85
CA GLY A 66 20.79 -36.56 -2.60
C GLY A 66 19.33 -36.46 -2.19
N VAL A 67 18.66 -37.60 -1.96
CA VAL A 67 17.27 -37.65 -1.48
C VAL A 67 17.16 -37.13 -0.04
N SER A 68 18.13 -37.42 0.82
CA SER A 68 18.17 -36.91 2.20
C SER A 68 18.40 -35.40 2.24
N GLN A 69 19.32 -34.88 1.41
CA GLN A 69 19.54 -33.44 1.27
C GLN A 69 18.32 -32.72 0.69
N LEU A 70 17.65 -33.31 -0.31
CA LEU A 70 16.42 -32.74 -0.87
C LEU A 70 15.30 -32.70 0.18
N ALA A 71 15.16 -33.76 0.98
CA ALA A 71 14.17 -33.83 2.05
C ALA A 71 14.43 -32.76 3.12
N GLU A 72 15.69 -32.48 3.44
CA GLU A 72 16.08 -31.43 4.38
C GLU A 72 15.78 -30.02 3.84
N VAL A 73 16.04 -29.78 2.56
CA VAL A 73 15.69 -28.52 1.88
C VAL A 73 14.17 -28.32 1.83
N VAL A 74 13.40 -29.36 1.50
CA VAL A 74 11.93 -29.30 1.50
C VAL A 74 11.39 -28.97 2.90
N LYS A 75 11.96 -29.60 3.93
CA LYS A 75 11.58 -29.32 5.32
C LYS A 75 11.90 -27.87 5.73
N ASN A 76 13.05 -27.34 5.32
CA ASN A 76 13.43 -25.95 5.59
C ASN A 76 12.52 -24.95 4.87
N LEU A 77 12.21 -25.20 3.58
CA LEU A 77 11.28 -24.36 2.82
C LEU A 77 9.86 -24.38 3.39
N GLN A 78 9.39 -25.54 3.85
CA GLN A 78 8.09 -25.66 4.54
C GLN A 78 8.07 -24.83 5.83
N GLN A 79 9.16 -24.87 6.62
CA GLN A 79 9.28 -24.03 7.81
C GLN A 79 9.29 -22.53 7.47
N GLN A 80 10.01 -22.12 6.43
CA GLN A 80 10.04 -20.72 5.98
C GLN A 80 8.68 -20.24 5.48
N ILE A 81 7.96 -21.07 4.71
CA ILE A 81 6.60 -20.75 4.26
C ILE A 81 5.67 -20.59 5.47
N GLN A 82 5.77 -21.47 6.47
CA GLN A 82 4.94 -21.40 7.67
C GLN A 82 5.24 -20.14 8.49
N LEU A 83 6.52 -19.76 8.63
CA LEU A 83 6.92 -18.51 9.29
C LEU A 83 6.46 -17.26 8.53
N LEU A 84 6.53 -17.28 7.19
CA LEU A 84 6.04 -16.19 6.35
C LEU A 84 4.51 -16.07 6.43
N GLN A 85 3.78 -17.19 6.42
CA GLN A 85 2.33 -17.22 6.62
C GLN A 85 1.96 -16.65 7.99
N GLN A 86 2.62 -17.08 9.07
CA GLN A 86 2.41 -16.55 10.42
C GLN A 86 2.74 -15.05 10.50
N SER A 87 3.78 -14.59 9.80
CA SER A 87 4.14 -13.16 9.74
C SER A 87 3.07 -12.35 9.00
N ILE A 88 2.56 -12.85 7.87
CA ILE A 88 1.46 -12.23 7.12
C ILE A 88 0.18 -12.16 7.96
N GLU A 89 -0.14 -13.23 8.68
CA GLU A 89 -1.33 -13.31 9.52
C GLU A 89 -1.21 -12.37 10.73
N SER A 90 -0.02 -12.29 11.34
CA SER A 90 0.28 -11.31 12.39
C SER A 90 0.18 -9.86 11.88
N MET A 91 0.68 -9.59 10.67
CA MET A 91 0.54 -8.27 10.03
C MET A 91 -0.91 -7.91 9.70
N LYS A 92 -1.73 -8.88 9.27
CA LYS A 92 -3.16 -8.67 9.03
C LYS A 92 -3.94 -8.45 10.32
N ASN A 93 -3.69 -9.27 11.34
CA ASN A 93 -4.37 -9.16 12.64
C ASN A 93 -3.99 -7.88 13.40
N ASN A 94 -2.76 -7.38 13.24
CA ASN A 94 -2.36 -6.08 13.76
C ASN A 94 -3.05 -4.91 13.03
N ARG A 95 -3.39 -5.05 11.75
CA ARG A 95 -4.18 -4.05 11.02
C ARG A 95 -5.66 -4.00 11.42
N GLU A 96 -6.22 -5.13 11.86
CA GLU A 96 -7.64 -5.22 12.24
C GLU A 96 -7.91 -4.88 13.72
N ASN A 97 -6.91 -4.99 14.60
CA ASN A 97 -7.08 -4.81 16.05
C ASN A 97 -6.48 -3.51 16.62
N ASP A 98 -5.85 -2.66 15.80
CA ASP A 98 -5.33 -1.37 16.26
C ASP A 98 -6.20 -0.19 15.80
N PRO A 99 -7.09 0.35 16.65
CA PRO A 99 -7.85 1.56 16.33
C PRO A 99 -6.97 2.82 16.24
N SER A 100 -5.66 2.72 16.53
CA SER A 100 -4.70 3.82 16.46
C SER A 100 -3.99 3.96 15.11
N ASP A 101 -4.12 3.01 14.19
CA ASP A 101 -3.45 3.07 12.88
C ASP A 101 -4.28 3.81 11.81
N LYS A 102 -4.76 5.01 12.17
CA LYS A 102 -5.26 6.04 11.23
C LYS A 102 -4.11 6.68 10.40
N SER A 103 -2.97 6.02 10.29
CA SER A 103 -1.73 6.58 9.74
C SER A 103 -1.48 6.17 8.28
N SER A 104 -2.14 5.12 7.80
CA SER A 104 -2.27 4.87 6.36
C SER A 104 -3.37 5.78 5.81
N TYR A 105 -3.08 7.07 5.70
CA TYR A 105 -3.84 7.93 4.80
C TYR A 105 -3.83 7.23 3.44
N ASP A 106 -4.99 6.75 3.04
CA ASP A 106 -5.22 6.23 1.69
C ASP A 106 -4.60 7.23 0.70
N MET A 107 -3.61 6.77 -0.07
CA MET A 107 -2.85 7.63 -0.97
C MET A 107 -3.78 8.33 -1.96
N ASP A 108 -4.87 7.67 -2.34
CA ASP A 108 -5.90 8.25 -3.19
C ASP A 108 -6.61 9.41 -2.49
N THR A 109 -6.90 9.28 -1.20
CA THR A 109 -7.45 10.37 -0.39
C THR A 109 -6.50 11.58 -0.33
N ILE A 110 -5.19 11.37 -0.18
CA ILE A 110 -4.20 12.47 -0.20
C ILE A 110 -4.17 13.15 -1.58
N ILE A 111 -4.09 12.36 -2.65
CA ILE A 111 -4.02 12.87 -4.02
C ILE A 111 -5.28 13.66 -4.37
N ASN A 112 -6.45 13.12 -4.02
CA ASN A 112 -7.75 13.78 -4.22
C ASN A 112 -7.84 15.11 -3.46
N GLU A 113 -7.41 15.14 -2.20
CA GLU A 113 -7.38 16.36 -1.40
C GLU A 113 -6.44 17.42 -2.01
N MET A 114 -5.27 17.02 -2.50
CA MET A 114 -4.33 17.94 -3.15
C MET A 114 -4.90 18.52 -4.44
N SER A 115 -5.56 17.68 -5.25
CA SER A 115 -6.26 18.09 -6.47
C SER A 115 -7.39 19.08 -6.17
N GLU A 116 -8.22 18.79 -5.17
CA GLU A 116 -9.32 19.69 -4.76
C GLU A 116 -8.80 21.02 -4.22
N ARG A 117 -7.72 21.03 -3.44
CA ARG A 117 -7.07 22.28 -3.00
C ARG A 117 -6.62 23.14 -4.17
N ASN A 118 -5.98 22.54 -5.17
CA ASN A 118 -5.51 23.25 -6.35
C ASN A 118 -6.68 23.83 -7.17
N LYS A 119 -7.82 23.15 -7.23
CA LYS A 119 -9.02 23.70 -7.90
C LYS A 119 -9.62 24.88 -7.12
N ARG A 120 -9.61 24.82 -5.79
CA ARG A 120 -10.24 25.81 -4.90
C ARG A 120 -9.35 26.98 -4.51
N GLU A 121 -8.04 26.94 -4.78
CA GLU A 121 -7.12 28.00 -4.35
C GLU A 121 -7.40 29.38 -4.95
N LYS A 122 -8.14 29.42 -6.07
CA LYS A 122 -8.57 30.64 -6.77
C LYS A 122 -9.98 31.08 -6.36
N ASN A 123 -10.64 30.31 -5.49
CA ASN A 123 -11.99 30.56 -5.05
C ASN A 123 -12.00 31.31 -3.72
N ILE A 124 -12.95 32.23 -3.60
CA ILE A 124 -13.31 32.89 -2.34
C ILE A 124 -14.81 32.77 -2.11
N ILE A 125 -15.20 32.79 -0.85
CA ILE A 125 -16.59 32.81 -0.42
C ILE A 125 -16.84 34.15 0.28
N ILE A 126 -17.83 34.89 -0.20
CA ILE A 126 -18.24 36.18 0.35
C ILE A 126 -19.61 35.98 1.02
N TYR A 127 -19.69 36.35 2.29
CA TYR A 127 -20.91 36.34 3.09
C TYR A 127 -21.58 37.71 3.09
N ASP A 128 -22.85 37.73 3.46
CA ASP A 128 -23.62 38.96 3.74
C ASP A 128 -23.79 39.90 2.53
N VAL A 129 -23.77 39.35 1.31
CA VAL A 129 -24.08 40.12 0.09
C VAL A 129 -25.58 40.08 -0.17
N PRO A 130 -26.29 41.22 -0.21
CA PRO A 130 -27.73 41.25 -0.47
C PRO A 130 -28.12 40.49 -1.75
N GLU A 131 -29.25 39.79 -1.74
CA GLU A 131 -29.77 39.10 -2.94
C GLU A 131 -30.57 40.05 -3.84
N CYS A 132 -30.62 39.73 -5.13
CA CYS A 132 -31.50 40.39 -6.08
C CYS A 132 -32.90 39.75 -6.01
N ASN A 133 -33.95 40.57 -6.05
CA ASN A 133 -35.35 40.10 -6.03
C ASN A 133 -35.92 39.84 -7.45
N SER A 134 -35.08 39.82 -8.48
CA SER A 134 -35.52 39.51 -9.85
C SER A 134 -35.57 38.01 -10.08
N ASP A 135 -36.54 37.55 -10.87
CA ASP A 135 -36.62 36.15 -11.34
C ASP A 135 -35.74 35.90 -12.58
N ASN A 136 -35.17 36.95 -13.17
CA ASN A 136 -34.34 36.84 -14.37
C ASN A 136 -32.88 36.52 -14.01
N GLN A 137 -32.42 35.34 -14.42
CA GLN A 137 -31.06 34.86 -14.17
C GLN A 137 -29.96 35.83 -14.67
N VAL A 138 -30.20 36.55 -15.76
CA VAL A 138 -29.23 37.51 -16.31
C VAL A 138 -29.11 38.73 -15.40
N GLU A 139 -30.24 39.22 -14.88
CA GLU A 139 -30.27 40.35 -13.96
C GLU A 139 -29.62 40.00 -12.62
N ILE A 140 -29.92 38.83 -12.06
CA ILE A 140 -29.28 38.33 -10.84
C ILE A 140 -27.76 38.26 -11.02
N SER A 141 -27.30 37.71 -12.15
CA SER A 141 -25.87 37.59 -12.46
C SER A 141 -25.18 38.95 -12.58
N ASN A 142 -25.83 39.92 -13.25
CA ASN A 142 -25.30 41.28 -13.39
C ASN A 142 -25.29 42.03 -12.04
N TYR A 143 -26.31 41.84 -11.22
CA TYR A 143 -26.38 42.39 -9.86
C TYR A 143 -25.23 41.85 -9.00
N ASP A 144 -25.02 40.53 -8.97
CA ASP A 144 -23.95 39.90 -8.21
C ASP A 144 -22.56 40.35 -8.68
N LYS A 145 -22.37 40.50 -10.00
CA LYS A 145 -21.14 41.09 -10.56
C LYS A 145 -20.93 42.53 -10.12
N SER A 146 -21.98 43.35 -10.08
CA SER A 146 -21.90 44.73 -9.58
C SER A 146 -21.49 44.77 -8.12
N LYS A 147 -22.14 43.95 -7.27
CA LYS A 147 -21.80 43.87 -5.84
C LYS A 147 -20.38 43.38 -5.60
N PHE A 148 -19.91 42.43 -6.39
CA PHE A 148 -18.52 42.01 -6.34
C PHE A 148 -17.55 43.17 -6.67
N LYS A 149 -17.83 43.97 -7.70
CA LYS A 149 -17.03 45.15 -8.05
C LYS A 149 -17.00 46.18 -6.92
N ASP A 150 -18.14 46.43 -6.27
CA ASP A 150 -18.23 47.33 -5.11
C ASP A 150 -17.32 46.85 -3.97
N ILE A 151 -17.32 45.54 -3.69
CA ILE A 151 -16.46 44.92 -2.67
C ILE A 151 -14.98 45.04 -3.05
N VAL A 152 -14.63 44.85 -4.32
CA VAL A 152 -13.25 45.00 -4.83
C VAL A 152 -12.75 46.44 -4.60
N VAL A 153 -13.58 47.44 -4.91
CA VAL A 153 -13.29 48.85 -4.65
C VAL A 153 -13.15 49.12 -3.16
N GLN A 154 -14.10 48.62 -2.35
CA GLN A 154 -14.05 48.74 -0.89
C GLN A 154 -12.77 48.14 -0.32
N LEU A 155 -12.29 47.02 -0.87
CA LEU A 155 -11.04 46.36 -0.48
C LEU A 155 -9.79 47.10 -0.91
N LYS A 156 -9.87 48.09 -1.82
CA LYS A 156 -8.73 48.83 -2.39
C LYS A 156 -7.70 47.89 -3.04
N VAL A 157 -8.17 46.78 -3.61
CA VAL A 157 -7.32 45.89 -4.42
C VAL A 157 -7.35 46.34 -5.88
N LYS A 158 -6.42 45.84 -6.70
CA LYS A 158 -6.44 46.09 -8.15
C LYS A 158 -7.80 45.65 -8.73
N PRO A 159 -8.28 46.27 -9.82
CA PRO A 159 -9.46 45.80 -10.52
C PRO A 159 -9.32 44.32 -10.88
N ILE A 160 -10.29 43.51 -10.46
CA ILE A 160 -10.33 42.07 -10.71
C ILE A 160 -11.63 41.75 -11.43
N ASP A 161 -11.52 41.02 -12.54
CA ASP A 161 -12.69 40.45 -13.22
C ASP A 161 -12.80 38.96 -12.86
N PRO A 162 -13.90 38.54 -12.22
CA PRO A 162 -14.06 37.16 -11.78
C PRO A 162 -14.41 36.25 -12.96
N ARG A 163 -13.83 35.05 -13.00
CA ARG A 163 -14.16 34.03 -14.00
C ARG A 163 -15.57 33.50 -13.84
N LYS A 164 -16.01 33.35 -12.59
CA LYS A 164 -17.32 32.80 -12.26
C LYS A 164 -17.81 33.37 -10.93
N ILE A 165 -19.11 33.66 -10.85
CA ILE A 165 -19.80 34.05 -9.63
C ILE A 165 -21.04 33.17 -9.50
N ILE A 166 -21.24 32.54 -8.34
CA ILE A 166 -22.40 31.68 -8.08
C ILE A 166 -22.84 31.85 -6.62
N ARG A 167 -24.15 31.91 -6.38
CA ARG A 167 -24.73 31.81 -5.02
C ARG A 167 -24.72 30.35 -4.53
N LEU A 168 -24.25 30.12 -3.31
CA LEU A 168 -24.20 28.80 -2.69
C LEU A 168 -25.50 28.48 -1.95
N GLY A 169 -26.10 27.34 -2.26
CA GLY A 169 -27.29 26.82 -1.58
C GLY A 169 -28.61 27.22 -2.22
N LYS A 170 -29.70 26.72 -1.63
CA LYS A 170 -31.08 27.02 -2.03
C LYS A 170 -31.51 28.38 -1.43
N PRO A 171 -32.27 29.21 -2.17
CA PRO A 171 -32.84 30.43 -1.61
C PRO A 171 -33.68 30.09 -0.38
N ASP A 172 -33.43 30.80 0.72
CA ASP A 172 -34.22 30.67 1.94
C ASP A 172 -35.32 31.74 1.93
N GLN A 173 -36.50 31.38 1.45
CA GLN A 173 -37.66 32.28 1.40
C GLN A 173 -38.18 32.63 2.80
N SER A 174 -37.82 31.85 3.83
CA SER A 174 -38.30 32.04 5.20
C SER A 174 -37.48 33.07 5.99
N ASN A 175 -36.24 33.33 5.58
CA ASN A 175 -35.37 34.30 6.24
C ASN A 175 -34.56 35.16 5.24
N PRO A 176 -35.16 36.27 4.75
CA PRO A 176 -34.50 37.19 3.82
C PRO A 176 -33.25 37.87 4.39
N GLN A 177 -33.09 37.89 5.73
CA GLN A 177 -31.91 38.49 6.38
C GLN A 177 -30.67 37.62 6.28
N LYS A 178 -30.79 36.36 5.82
CA LYS A 178 -29.66 35.44 5.67
C LYS A 178 -29.38 35.17 4.19
N PRO A 179 -28.77 36.12 3.47
CA PRO A 179 -28.48 35.94 2.06
C PRO A 179 -27.50 34.78 1.83
N ARG A 180 -27.66 34.12 0.68
CA ARG A 180 -26.77 33.04 0.27
C ARG A 180 -25.34 33.57 0.02
N PRO A 181 -24.32 32.83 0.48
CA PRO A 181 -22.93 33.20 0.21
C PRO A 181 -22.62 33.18 -1.29
N LEU A 182 -21.76 34.10 -1.72
CA LEU A 182 -21.25 34.16 -3.08
C LEU A 182 -19.92 33.41 -3.20
N LEU A 183 -19.90 32.34 -3.99
CA LEU A 183 -18.68 31.71 -4.47
C LEU A 183 -18.18 32.48 -5.69
N VAL A 184 -16.96 32.99 -5.59
CA VAL A 184 -16.29 33.70 -6.68
C VAL A 184 -15.02 32.96 -7.06
N THR A 185 -14.91 32.57 -8.32
CA THR A 185 -13.69 31.99 -8.90
C THR A 185 -12.91 33.07 -9.63
N LEU A 186 -11.68 33.30 -9.18
CA LEU A 186 -10.78 34.31 -9.74
C LEU A 186 -9.85 33.70 -10.79
N SER A 187 -9.11 34.56 -11.49
CA SER A 187 -8.18 34.10 -12.52
C SER A 187 -6.89 33.54 -11.94
N THR A 188 -6.41 34.14 -10.84
CA THR A 188 -5.17 33.74 -10.18
C THR A 188 -5.35 33.54 -8.68
N LYS A 189 -4.49 32.70 -8.10
CA LYS A 189 -4.40 32.51 -6.64
C LYS A 189 -3.98 33.81 -5.92
N GLY A 190 -3.13 34.61 -6.56
CA GLY A 190 -2.65 35.87 -6.01
C GLY A 190 -3.78 36.88 -5.74
N GLU A 191 -4.76 36.96 -6.64
CA GLU A 191 -5.97 37.77 -6.48
C GLU A 191 -6.78 37.32 -5.26
N ALA A 192 -6.99 36.01 -5.09
CA ALA A 192 -7.71 35.46 -3.95
C ALA A 192 -7.02 35.82 -2.63
N ILE A 193 -5.70 35.61 -2.56
CA ILE A 193 -4.89 35.95 -1.38
C ILE A 193 -4.96 37.45 -1.08
N ALA A 194 -4.87 38.31 -2.11
CA ALA A 194 -4.95 39.76 -1.93
C ALA A 194 -6.31 40.18 -1.36
N MET A 195 -7.42 39.63 -1.89
CA MET A 195 -8.76 39.90 -1.37
C MET A 195 -8.89 39.45 0.09
N LEU A 196 -8.46 38.22 0.40
CA LEU A 196 -8.55 37.66 1.75
C LEU A 196 -7.72 38.42 2.78
N LYS A 197 -6.54 38.91 2.40
CA LYS A 197 -5.70 39.74 3.27
C LYS A 197 -6.39 41.06 3.61
N ASN A 198 -6.84 41.79 2.60
CA ASN A 198 -7.50 43.08 2.79
C ASN A 198 -8.88 42.94 3.47
N ALA A 199 -9.56 41.81 3.29
CA ALA A 199 -10.85 41.54 3.94
C ALA A 199 -10.72 41.42 5.46
N ARG A 200 -9.63 40.81 5.95
CA ARG A 200 -9.34 40.73 7.38
C ARG A 200 -9.14 42.11 7.99
N GLU A 201 -8.42 42.99 7.29
CA GLU A 201 -8.17 44.36 7.72
C GLU A 201 -9.45 45.21 7.76
N LYS A 202 -10.41 44.91 6.87
CA LYS A 202 -11.69 45.65 6.75
C LYS A 202 -12.88 44.95 7.40
N HIS A 203 -12.63 43.86 8.13
CA HIS A 203 -13.66 43.04 8.77
C HIS A 203 -14.80 42.59 7.85
N LEU A 204 -14.50 42.39 6.55
CA LEU A 204 -15.49 41.85 5.62
C LEU A 204 -15.59 40.33 5.76
N GLY A 205 -16.80 39.81 5.59
CA GLY A 205 -17.10 38.37 5.63
C GLY A 205 -16.58 37.63 4.40
N ILE A 206 -15.26 37.65 4.13
CA ILE A 206 -14.64 36.94 3.01
C ILE A 206 -13.75 35.83 3.55
N LYS A 207 -13.97 34.59 3.09
CA LYS A 207 -13.25 33.41 3.54
C LYS A 207 -12.75 32.58 2.36
N HIS A 208 -11.78 31.71 2.62
CA HIS A 208 -11.32 30.71 1.67
C HIS A 208 -12.44 29.70 1.35
N ASP A 209 -12.50 29.24 0.11
CA ASP A 209 -13.23 28.02 -0.25
C ASP A 209 -12.41 26.80 0.18
N LEU A 210 -12.87 26.14 1.24
CA LEU A 210 -12.16 25.02 1.86
C LEU A 210 -12.68 23.68 1.33
N THR A 211 -11.81 22.68 1.30
CA THR A 211 -12.24 21.30 1.04
C THR A 211 -13.09 20.77 2.20
N PRO A 212 -13.93 19.74 1.98
CA PRO A 212 -14.66 19.08 3.06
C PRO A 212 -13.74 18.69 4.23
N PHE A 213 -12.59 18.07 3.93
CA PHE A 213 -11.60 17.68 4.93
C PHE A 213 -11.08 18.87 5.75
N GLN A 214 -10.76 19.99 5.09
CA GLN A 214 -10.32 21.21 5.79
C GLN A 214 -11.42 21.81 6.66
N ARG A 215 -12.68 21.80 6.19
CA ARG A 215 -13.82 22.28 6.96
C ARG A 215 -14.05 21.44 8.21
N ASP A 216 -14.01 20.12 8.08
CA ASP A 216 -14.23 19.19 9.19
C ASP A 216 -13.11 19.33 10.23
N LYS A 217 -11.86 19.42 9.78
CA LYS A 217 -10.72 19.68 10.67
C LYS A 217 -10.85 21.00 11.43
N LEU A 218 -11.29 22.08 10.77
CA LEU A 218 -11.51 23.35 11.45
C LEU A 218 -12.69 23.30 12.41
N LYS A 219 -13.77 22.59 12.05
CA LYS A 219 -14.94 22.41 12.92
C LYS A 219 -14.55 21.64 14.18
N ASP A 220 -13.77 20.56 14.07
CA ASP A 220 -13.22 19.82 15.21
C ASP A 220 -12.36 20.72 16.11
N LEU A 221 -11.45 21.51 15.52
CA LEU A 221 -10.63 22.45 16.28
C LEU A 221 -11.47 23.53 16.97
N GLN A 222 -12.53 24.02 16.33
CA GLN A 222 -13.46 24.99 16.91
C GLN A 222 -14.23 24.40 18.09
N SER A 223 -14.76 23.17 17.96
CA SER A 223 -15.42 22.47 19.06
C SER A 223 -14.48 22.28 20.25
N LYS A 224 -13.23 21.85 20.00
CA LYS A 224 -12.21 21.71 21.04
C LYS A 224 -11.85 23.03 21.71
N LEU A 225 -11.75 24.11 20.93
CA LEU A 225 -11.51 25.45 21.47
C LEU A 225 -12.68 25.89 22.37
N GLN A 226 -13.93 25.70 21.92
CA GLN A 226 -15.11 26.03 22.71
C GLN A 226 -15.19 25.23 24.01
N GLU A 227 -14.85 23.94 23.98
CA GLU A 227 -14.79 23.10 25.18
C GLU A 227 -13.76 23.64 26.19
N LYS A 228 -12.58 24.07 25.71
CA LYS A 228 -11.54 24.68 26.56
C LYS A 228 -11.99 26.01 27.15
N MET A 229 -12.60 26.87 26.34
CA MET A 229 -13.16 28.15 26.78
C MET A 229 -14.29 27.95 27.81
N GLY A 230 -15.16 26.96 27.60
CA GLY A 230 -16.22 26.60 28.55
C GLY A 230 -15.69 26.09 29.90
N LYS A 231 -14.47 25.55 29.92
CA LYS A 231 -13.73 25.16 31.15
C LYS A 231 -12.97 26.33 31.80
N GLY A 232 -13.11 27.55 31.28
CA GLY A 232 -12.42 28.76 31.77
C GLY A 232 -10.99 28.93 31.25
N ASP A 233 -10.53 28.06 30.35
CA ASP A 233 -9.18 28.12 29.79
C ASP A 233 -9.14 28.95 28.50
N ASN A 234 -9.04 30.27 28.68
CA ASN A 234 -8.96 31.27 27.58
C ASN A 234 -7.55 31.43 26.99
N GLN A 235 -6.61 30.54 27.33
CA GLN A 235 -5.24 30.62 26.84
C GLN A 235 -5.05 29.97 25.47
N TRP A 236 -6.10 29.47 24.82
CA TRP A 236 -6.01 28.75 23.55
C TRP A 236 -6.51 29.57 22.37
N LYS A 237 -5.86 29.39 21.21
CA LYS A 237 -6.32 29.93 19.92
C LYS A 237 -6.00 28.98 18.78
N ILE A 238 -6.79 29.05 17.71
CA ILE A 238 -6.47 28.34 16.46
C ILE A 238 -5.49 29.20 15.66
N LYS A 239 -4.31 28.66 15.35
CA LYS A 239 -3.30 29.31 14.49
C LYS A 239 -2.88 28.35 13.38
N TYR A 240 -2.59 28.89 12.21
CA TYR A 240 -1.96 28.12 11.14
C TYR A 240 -0.45 28.06 11.37
N VAL A 241 0.07 26.84 11.56
CA VAL A 241 1.50 26.53 11.71
C VAL A 241 1.91 25.72 10.48
N ARG A 242 2.86 26.23 9.69
CA ARG A 242 3.29 25.62 8.41
C ARG A 242 2.10 25.26 7.50
N GLY A 243 1.15 26.19 7.36
CA GLY A 243 -0.04 26.01 6.52
C GLY A 243 -1.12 25.08 7.09
N THR A 244 -0.93 24.48 8.28
CA THR A 244 -1.89 23.57 8.90
C THR A 244 -2.53 24.23 10.13
N PRO A 245 -3.88 24.22 10.27
CA PRO A 245 -4.52 24.77 11.45
C PRO A 245 -4.27 23.87 12.66
N GLN A 246 -3.88 24.48 13.77
CA GLN A 246 -3.59 23.82 15.04
C GLN A 246 -4.12 24.66 16.21
N LEU A 247 -4.50 23.98 17.28
CA LEU A 247 -4.86 24.62 18.55
C LEU A 247 -3.58 24.85 19.36
N ILE A 248 -3.24 26.11 19.64
CA ILE A 248 -2.02 26.48 20.35
C ILE A 248 -2.34 27.32 21.58
N LYS A 249 -1.48 27.27 22.61
CA LYS A 249 -1.55 28.23 23.71
C LYS A 249 -0.97 29.57 23.28
N ILE A 250 -1.54 30.67 23.77
CA ILE A 250 -1.17 32.04 23.40
C ILE A 250 0.31 32.33 23.71
N ASN A 251 0.89 31.68 24.73
CA ASN A 251 2.27 31.90 25.19
C ASN A 251 3.27 30.82 24.75
N SER A 252 2.83 29.81 24.00
CA SER A 252 3.75 28.81 23.42
C SER A 252 4.04 29.21 21.97
N GLU A 253 5.18 29.85 21.72
CA GLU A 253 5.67 29.97 20.35
C GLU A 253 6.02 28.58 19.82
N PRO A 254 5.53 28.19 18.64
CA PRO A 254 6.00 26.96 18.01
C PRO A 254 7.46 27.17 17.59
N ASN A 255 8.36 26.35 18.13
CA ASN A 255 9.79 26.32 17.77
C ASN A 255 9.94 26.36 16.24
N LEU A 256 10.38 27.52 15.74
CA LEU A 256 10.73 27.74 14.34
C LEU A 256 12.15 27.20 14.11
N THR A 257 12.30 25.88 13.97
CA THR A 257 13.51 25.32 13.37
C THR A 257 13.47 25.61 11.86
N ARG A 258 14.50 26.36 11.43
CA ARG A 258 14.80 26.80 10.07
C ARG A 258 14.96 25.64 9.10
#